data_AF-A0A2P9DSS8-F1
#
_entry.id   AF-A0A2P9DSS8-F1
#
_cell.length_a   1.000
_cell.length_b   1.000
_cell.length_c   1.000
_cell.angle_alpha   90.00
_cell.angle_beta   90.00
_cell.angle_gamma   90.00
#
_symmetry.space_group_name_H-M   'P 1'
#
loop_
_entity.id
_entity.type
_entity.pdbx_description
1 polymer ?
#
loop_
_entity_poly.entity_id
_entity_poly.type
_entity_poly.pdbx_seq_one_letter_code
_entity_poly.pdbx_strand_id
1 'polypeptide(L)'
;MKVVMENFNRQTSQRFHEYDERMVQKRKQCREQCDKEIQKIILKDKLEKELMDKFATLHTDIQNDAIPSCFCEKSLADKVEKGCLRCAQNLGGIVVPSSGVLTGIAEGALIVWKPTALDAAKAAAVTEATDLATQEGMKAVSAELKQLFESFSVKERLFDFTKIVNGSNFKCPTALHKSAMELATKSCNFGGPGSTPSFCNTIKNGENFAFKDFANVGATTYDKTLETQTTTLTDTKVGAVEATYGSCQTAITASIIAIVIIILVMVIIYKILRYRRKKKMKKKLQYIKLLEE
;
A
#
# COMPACT_ATOMS: atom_id res chain seq x y z
N MET A 1 29.97 12.14 76.22
CA MET A 1 29.07 11.27 75.41
C MET A 1 27.76 11.95 74.99
N LYS A 2 27.08 12.72 75.86
CA LYS A 2 25.80 13.40 75.51
C LYS A 2 25.90 14.38 74.31
N VAL A 3 26.96 15.18 74.23
CA VAL A 3 27.14 16.19 73.16
C VAL A 3 27.29 15.58 71.76
N VAL A 4 27.89 14.40 71.64
CA VAL A 4 28.06 13.71 70.34
C VAL A 4 26.73 13.13 69.85
N MET A 5 25.89 12.65 70.77
CA MET A 5 24.56 12.11 70.46
C MET A 5 23.60 13.22 69.99
N GLU A 6 23.64 14.39 70.62
CA GLU A 6 22.83 15.55 70.19
C GLU A 6 23.24 16.07 68.80
N ASN A 7 24.54 16.10 68.50
CA ASN A 7 25.02 16.51 67.18
C ASN A 7 24.62 15.51 66.08
N PHE A 8 24.65 14.21 66.37
CA PHE A 8 24.20 13.18 65.44
C PHE A 8 22.69 13.32 65.19
N ASN A 9 21.88 13.47 66.24
CA ASN A 9 20.43 13.68 66.12
C ASN A 9 20.08 14.93 65.30
N ARG A 10 20.79 16.04 65.53
CA ARG A 10 20.59 17.28 64.77
C ARG A 10 20.92 17.11 63.28
N GLN A 11 22.00 16.40 62.96
CA GLN A 11 22.36 16.09 61.58
C GLN A 11 21.38 15.11 60.91
N THR A 12 20.90 14.08 61.60
CA THR A 12 19.86 13.19 61.03
C THR A 12 18.57 13.95 60.78
N SER A 13 18.14 14.82 61.71
CA SER A 13 16.92 15.62 61.55
C SER A 13 16.97 16.54 60.33
N GLN A 14 18.12 17.20 60.08
CA GLN A 14 18.29 18.03 58.89
C GLN A 14 18.22 17.22 57.59
N ARG A 15 18.83 16.03 57.54
CA ARG A 15 18.75 15.15 56.36
C ARG A 15 17.34 14.63 56.09
N PHE A 16 16.53 14.41 57.12
CA PHE A 16 15.13 14.02 56.95
C PHE A 16 14.31 15.16 56.33
N HIS A 17 14.50 16.40 56.79
CA HIS A 17 13.83 17.55 56.19
C HIS A 17 14.25 17.77 54.71
N GLU A 18 15.54 17.69 54.39
CA GLU A 18 16.01 17.79 52.99
C GLU A 18 15.55 16.62 52.10
N TYR A 19 15.25 15.46 52.68
CA TYR A 19 14.69 14.33 51.94
C TYR A 19 13.19 14.55 51.66
N ASP A 20 12.44 15.02 52.66
CA ASP A 20 11.02 15.30 52.53
C ASP A 20 10.75 16.45 51.54
N GLU A 21 11.54 17.53 51.57
CA GLU A 21 11.40 18.63 50.60
C GLU A 21 11.65 18.17 49.16
N ARG A 22 12.71 17.37 48.92
CA ARG A 22 12.98 16.79 47.60
C ARG A 22 11.87 15.84 47.15
N MET A 23 11.29 15.07 48.06
CA MET A 23 10.18 14.17 47.76
C MET A 23 8.91 14.95 47.38
N VAL A 24 8.63 16.06 48.07
CA VAL A 24 7.51 16.95 47.74
C VAL A 24 7.73 17.62 46.38
N GLN A 25 8.94 18.11 46.08
CA GLN A 25 9.24 18.77 44.81
C GLN A 25 9.10 17.80 43.62
N LYS A 26 9.61 16.58 43.72
CA LYS A 26 9.46 15.56 42.66
C LYS A 26 8.00 15.13 42.47
N ARG A 27 7.20 15.09 43.54
CA ARG A 27 5.76 14.82 43.45
C ARG A 27 5.00 15.95 42.75
N LYS A 28 5.40 17.21 42.94
CA LYS A 28 4.81 18.36 42.21
C LYS A 28 5.12 18.28 40.71
N GLN A 29 6.38 18.05 40.35
CA GLN A 29 6.81 17.92 38.95
C GLN A 29 6.09 16.78 38.21
N CYS A 30 5.94 15.62 38.85
CA CYS A 30 5.24 14.48 38.25
C CYS A 30 3.74 14.76 38.04
N ARG A 31 3.10 15.48 38.98
CA ARG A 31 1.69 15.87 38.88
C ARG A 31 1.46 16.86 37.73
N GLU A 32 2.30 17.89 37.62
CA GLU A 32 2.27 18.85 36.51
C GLU A 32 2.51 18.20 35.13
N GLN A 33 3.37 17.19 35.08
CA GLN A 33 3.65 16.45 33.84
C GLN A 33 2.47 15.57 33.42
N CYS A 34 1.81 14.90 34.38
CA CYS A 34 0.58 14.15 34.14
C CYS A 34 -0.56 15.07 33.69
N ASP A 35 -0.76 16.22 34.35
CA ASP A 35 -1.82 17.17 33.99
C ASP A 35 -1.63 17.72 32.56
N LYS A 36 -0.37 17.97 32.15
CA LYS A 36 -0.04 18.38 30.78
C LYS A 36 -0.34 17.29 29.75
N GLU A 37 -0.06 16.03 30.05
CA GLU A 37 -0.35 14.91 29.15
C GLU A 37 -1.86 14.63 29.05
N ILE A 38 -2.58 14.70 30.17
CA ILE A 38 -4.04 14.57 30.20
C ILE A 38 -4.70 15.69 29.37
N GLN A 39 -4.25 16.94 29.49
CA GLN A 39 -4.77 18.03 28.66
C GLN A 39 -4.50 17.82 27.16
N LYS A 40 -3.34 17.26 26.78
CA LYS A 40 -3.06 16.90 25.39
C LYS A 40 -3.99 15.80 24.88
N ILE A 41 -4.27 14.79 25.69
CA ILE A 41 -5.19 13.70 25.33
C ILE A 41 -6.61 14.24 25.16
N ILE A 42 -7.09 15.08 26.09
CA ILE A 42 -8.43 15.70 25.99
C ILE A 42 -8.55 16.60 24.74
N LEU A 43 -7.52 17.39 24.43
CA LEU A 43 -7.51 18.22 23.22
C LEU A 43 -7.51 17.37 21.95
N LYS A 44 -6.79 16.25 21.94
CA LYS A 44 -6.75 15.32 20.80
C LYS A 44 -8.09 14.62 20.59
N ASP A 45 -8.70 14.10 21.65
CA ASP A 45 -10.04 13.50 21.61
C ASP A 45 -11.08 14.51 21.12
N LYS A 46 -10.99 15.78 21.54
CA LYS A 46 -11.93 16.82 21.13
C LYS A 46 -11.82 17.13 19.63
N LEU A 47 -10.60 17.21 19.09
CA LEU A 47 -10.37 17.38 17.66
C LEU A 47 -10.82 16.16 16.84
N GLU A 48 -10.53 14.95 17.31
CA GLU A 48 -10.97 13.71 16.64
C GLU A 48 -12.50 13.61 16.62
N LYS A 49 -13.18 14.01 17.70
CA LYS A 49 -14.64 14.03 17.78
C LYS A 49 -15.28 15.08 16.87
N GLU A 50 -14.73 16.30 16.83
CA GLU A 50 -15.19 17.33 15.88
C GLU A 50 -14.96 16.94 14.43
N LEU A 51 -13.87 16.22 14.14
CA LEU A 51 -13.54 15.76 12.79
C LEU A 51 -14.47 14.62 12.35
N MET A 52 -14.81 13.69 13.27
CA MET A 52 -15.81 12.66 13.02
C MET A 52 -17.21 13.24 12.80
N ASP A 53 -17.65 14.22 13.60
CA ASP A 53 -18.97 14.83 13.44
C ASP A 53 -19.09 15.57 12.10
N LYS A 54 -18.02 16.24 11.64
CA LYS A 54 -17.95 16.86 10.30
C LYS A 54 -17.96 15.83 9.18
N PHE A 55 -17.30 14.69 9.37
CA PHE A 55 -17.33 13.60 8.38
C PHE A 55 -18.70 12.91 8.31
N ALA A 56 -19.38 12.75 9.45
CA ALA A 56 -20.71 12.16 9.52
C ALA A 56 -21.76 13.06 8.84
N THR A 57 -21.69 14.38 9.05
CA THR A 57 -22.59 15.35 8.38
C THR A 57 -22.33 15.46 6.88
N LEU A 58 -21.08 15.37 6.43
CA LEU A 58 -20.75 15.32 4.99
C LEU A 58 -21.29 14.08 4.28
N HIS A 59 -21.54 12.99 5.02
CA HIS A 59 -22.04 11.74 4.44
C HIS A 59 -23.57 11.70 4.33
N THR A 60 -24.29 12.45 5.18
CA THR A 60 -25.75 12.53 5.13
C THR A 60 -26.27 13.47 4.04
N ASP A 61 -25.49 14.44 3.58
CA ASP A 61 -25.86 15.34 2.47
C ASP A 61 -25.69 14.72 1.07
N ILE A 62 -25.21 13.47 0.99
CA ILE A 62 -24.97 12.75 -0.27
C ILE A 62 -25.82 11.47 -0.32
N GLN A 63 -27.13 11.60 -0.19
CA GLN A 63 -28.09 10.60 -0.68
C GLN A 63 -29.33 11.34 -1.19
N ASN A 64 -29.44 11.54 -2.51
CA ASN A 64 -30.39 10.82 -3.36
C ASN A 64 -30.45 11.43 -4.77
N ASP A 65 -30.53 10.55 -5.77
CA ASP A 65 -31.14 10.77 -7.09
C ASP A 65 -30.39 11.60 -8.14
N ALA A 66 -29.49 10.93 -8.90
CA ALA A 66 -29.58 10.86 -10.37
C ALA A 66 -28.41 10.06 -11.03
N ILE A 67 -28.74 8.87 -11.56
CA ILE A 67 -28.35 8.33 -12.89
C ILE A 67 -26.90 7.82 -13.10
N PRO A 68 -26.71 6.76 -13.94
CA PRO A 68 -25.76 5.67 -13.69
C PRO A 68 -24.57 5.55 -14.66
N SER A 69 -23.77 4.50 -14.40
CA SER A 69 -22.72 3.86 -15.23
C SER A 69 -21.28 4.36 -15.07
N CYS A 70 -20.47 3.46 -14.50
CA CYS A 70 -19.02 3.32 -14.60
C CYS A 70 -18.13 4.57 -14.55
N PHE A 71 -17.58 4.82 -13.37
CA PHE A 71 -16.20 5.31 -13.24
C PHE A 71 -15.52 4.65 -12.03
N CYS A 72 -14.43 3.93 -12.29
CA CYS A 72 -13.56 3.39 -11.26
C CYS A 72 -12.72 4.51 -10.66
N GLU A 73 -13.02 5.00 -9.45
CA GLU A 73 -11.99 5.44 -8.50
C GLU A 73 -12.54 5.62 -7.07
N LYS A 74 -11.74 5.22 -6.08
CA LYS A 74 -11.97 5.23 -4.61
C LYS A 74 -12.82 4.10 -4.01
N SER A 75 -12.33 2.85 -4.04
CA SER A 75 -12.82 1.84 -3.08
C SER A 75 -11.83 0.70 -2.74
N LEU A 76 -10.52 0.87 -2.99
CA LEU A 76 -9.55 -0.14 -2.53
C LEU A 76 -9.20 0.00 -1.03
N ALA A 77 -9.28 1.19 -0.44
CA ALA A 77 -9.00 1.36 0.99
C ALA A 77 -10.16 0.91 1.90
N ASP A 78 -11.40 1.30 1.61
CA ASP A 78 -12.57 0.97 2.47
C ASP A 78 -12.97 -0.52 2.41
N LYS A 79 -12.68 -1.22 1.30
CA LYS A 79 -12.88 -2.69 1.21
C LYS A 79 -11.78 -3.49 1.90
N VAL A 80 -10.55 -2.99 1.93
CA VAL A 80 -9.44 -3.66 2.64
C VAL A 80 -9.63 -3.51 4.16
N GLU A 81 -10.17 -2.39 4.64
CA GLU A 81 -10.43 -2.18 6.06
C GLU A 81 -11.63 -3.00 6.57
N LYS A 82 -12.74 -3.07 5.80
CA LYS A 82 -13.87 -3.98 6.12
C LYS A 82 -13.53 -5.46 5.95
N GLY A 83 -12.61 -5.81 5.05
CA GLY A 83 -12.08 -7.17 4.90
C GLY A 83 -11.17 -7.58 6.07
N CYS A 84 -10.32 -6.66 6.55
CA CYS A 84 -9.42 -6.89 7.68
C CYS A 84 -10.18 -7.04 9.01
N LEU A 85 -11.20 -6.21 9.25
CA LEU A 85 -12.06 -6.32 10.44
C LEU A 85 -12.92 -7.60 10.45
N ARG A 86 -13.43 -8.04 9.29
CA ARG A 86 -14.21 -9.29 9.19
C ARG A 86 -13.34 -10.55 9.31
N CYS A 87 -12.08 -10.52 8.86
CA CYS A 87 -11.15 -11.63 9.03
C CYS A 87 -10.63 -11.76 10.47
N ALA A 88 -10.48 -10.65 11.21
CA ALA A 88 -10.15 -10.68 12.62
C ALA A 88 -11.30 -11.23 13.49
N GLN A 89 -12.56 -10.96 13.11
CA GLN A 89 -13.73 -11.33 13.90
C GLN A 89 -14.19 -12.79 13.66
N ASN A 90 -14.00 -13.34 12.45
CA ASN A 90 -14.36 -14.73 12.13
C ASN A 90 -13.32 -15.78 12.56
N LEU A 91 -12.11 -15.36 12.96
CA LEU A 91 -11.07 -16.25 13.49
C LEU A 91 -10.92 -16.19 15.03
N GLY A 92 -11.69 -15.33 15.70
CA GLY A 92 -11.74 -15.21 17.16
C GLY A 92 -12.61 -16.27 17.87
N GLY A 93 -13.02 -17.32 17.17
CA GLY A 93 -13.93 -18.36 17.67
C GLY A 93 -13.25 -19.66 18.14
N ILE A 94 -11.92 -19.70 18.27
CA ILE A 94 -11.23 -20.83 18.89
C ILE A 94 -10.90 -20.48 20.34
N VAL A 95 -11.77 -20.95 21.24
CA VAL A 95 -11.40 -21.20 22.62
C VAL A 95 -10.20 -22.16 22.60
N VAL A 96 -9.00 -21.66 22.90
CA VAL A 96 -7.91 -22.53 23.37
C VAL A 96 -7.41 -22.02 24.72
N PRO A 97 -7.32 -22.89 25.74
CA PRO A 97 -6.89 -22.53 27.09
C PRO A 97 -5.37 -22.36 27.14
N SER A 98 -4.95 -21.47 28.05
CA SER A 98 -3.65 -21.48 28.73
C SER A 98 -2.36 -21.61 27.90
N SER A 99 -1.56 -20.55 27.96
CA SER A 99 -0.09 -20.52 27.89
C SER A 99 0.56 -21.16 26.66
N GLY A 100 0.82 -20.37 25.62
CA GLY A 100 1.89 -20.72 24.69
C GLY A 100 1.79 -20.30 23.22
N VAL A 101 1.07 -19.26 22.80
CA VAL A 101 1.12 -18.79 21.40
C VAL A 101 0.91 -17.27 21.33
N LEU A 102 2.00 -16.49 21.44
CA LEU A 102 2.00 -15.06 21.08
C LEU A 102 2.92 -14.76 19.89
N THR A 103 3.55 -15.78 19.30
CA THR A 103 4.46 -15.64 18.16
C THR A 103 3.81 -15.93 16.81
N GLY A 104 2.61 -16.53 16.74
CA GLY A 104 2.06 -17.05 15.47
C GLY A 104 1.05 -16.16 14.73
N ILE A 105 0.40 -15.20 15.38
CA ILE A 105 -0.82 -14.60 14.82
C ILE A 105 -0.52 -13.45 13.84
N ALA A 106 0.53 -12.66 14.08
CA ALA A 106 0.94 -11.60 13.16
C ALA A 106 1.76 -12.12 11.96
N GLU A 107 2.65 -13.10 12.19
CA GLU A 107 3.45 -13.73 11.12
C GLU A 107 2.57 -14.58 10.19
N GLY A 108 1.59 -15.33 10.73
CA GLY A 108 0.67 -16.14 9.93
C GLY A 108 -0.20 -15.32 8.96
N ALA A 109 -0.64 -14.13 9.37
CA ALA A 109 -1.41 -13.24 8.50
C ALA A 109 -0.56 -12.61 7.38
N LEU A 110 0.69 -12.25 7.67
CA LEU A 110 1.65 -11.69 6.70
C LEU A 110 2.08 -12.70 5.63
N ILE A 111 2.25 -13.98 6.01
CA ILE A 111 2.64 -15.06 5.09
C ILE A 111 1.56 -15.31 4.02
N VAL A 112 0.29 -15.12 4.35
CA VAL A 112 -0.83 -15.28 3.39
C VAL A 112 -0.97 -14.06 2.47
N TRP A 113 -0.69 -12.85 2.97
CA TRP A 113 -0.90 -11.61 2.22
C TRP A 113 0.16 -11.30 1.18
N LYS A 114 1.43 -11.67 1.43
CA LYS A 114 2.53 -11.42 0.49
C LYS A 114 2.30 -12.01 -0.90
N PRO A 115 1.97 -13.31 -1.07
CA PRO A 115 1.75 -13.88 -2.40
C PRO A 115 0.56 -13.23 -3.11
N THR A 116 -0.55 -13.00 -2.41
CA THR A 116 -1.74 -12.36 -3.01
C THR A 116 -1.49 -10.93 -3.48
N ALA A 117 -0.68 -10.17 -2.73
CA ALA A 117 -0.31 -8.81 -3.10
C ALA A 117 0.64 -8.78 -4.31
N LEU A 118 1.56 -9.74 -4.38
CA LEU A 118 2.46 -9.90 -5.52
C LEU A 118 1.71 -10.32 -6.79
N ASP A 119 0.74 -11.24 -6.67
CA ASP A 119 -0.08 -11.67 -7.81
C ASP A 119 -0.94 -10.51 -8.33
N ALA A 120 -1.56 -9.73 -7.44
CA ALA A 120 -2.30 -8.54 -7.82
C ALA A 120 -1.41 -7.48 -8.49
N ALA A 121 -0.20 -7.26 -7.97
CA ALA A 121 0.77 -6.33 -8.55
C ALA A 121 1.23 -6.76 -9.95
N LYS A 122 1.51 -8.06 -10.16
CA LYS A 122 1.85 -8.61 -11.47
C LYS A 122 0.70 -8.50 -12.46
N ALA A 123 -0.53 -8.81 -12.02
CA ALA A 123 -1.72 -8.67 -12.87
C ALA A 123 -1.92 -7.22 -13.32
N ALA A 124 -1.81 -6.26 -12.38
CA ALA A 124 -1.90 -4.84 -12.68
C ALA A 124 -0.79 -4.36 -13.64
N ALA A 125 0.44 -4.85 -13.46
CA ALA A 125 1.56 -4.54 -14.35
C ALA A 125 1.32 -5.04 -15.78
N VAL A 126 0.82 -6.27 -15.93
CA VAL A 126 0.49 -6.84 -17.25
C VAL A 126 -0.62 -6.04 -17.92
N THR A 127 -1.69 -5.68 -17.20
CA THR A 127 -2.78 -4.87 -17.78
C THR A 127 -2.31 -3.50 -18.26
N GLU A 128 -1.49 -2.81 -17.45
CA GLU A 128 -0.94 -1.50 -17.79
C GLU A 128 0.04 -1.59 -18.97
N ALA A 129 0.87 -2.65 -19.02
CA ALA A 129 1.76 -2.93 -20.14
C ALA A 129 0.99 -3.22 -21.43
N THR A 130 -0.10 -3.99 -21.36
CA THR A 130 -0.93 -4.29 -22.54
C THR A 130 -1.61 -3.04 -23.10
N ASP A 131 -2.07 -2.12 -22.25
CA ASP A 131 -2.69 -0.88 -22.69
C ASP A 131 -1.68 0.03 -23.39
N LEU A 132 -0.49 0.20 -22.81
CA LEU A 132 0.62 0.96 -23.41
C LEU A 132 1.08 0.35 -24.74
N ALA A 133 1.27 -0.97 -24.78
CA ALA A 133 1.66 -1.67 -26.00
C ALA A 133 0.62 -1.53 -27.10
N THR A 134 -0.67 -1.59 -26.76
CA THR A 134 -1.78 -1.36 -27.69
C THR A 134 -1.73 0.06 -28.24
N GLN A 135 -1.48 1.06 -27.38
CA GLN A 135 -1.39 2.46 -27.80
C GLN A 135 -0.22 2.68 -28.76
N GLU A 136 0.96 2.14 -28.47
CA GLU A 136 2.15 2.28 -29.33
C GLU A 136 1.99 1.51 -30.65
N GLY A 137 1.42 0.30 -30.61
CA GLY A 137 1.08 -0.46 -31.82
C GLY A 137 0.13 0.30 -32.74
N MET A 138 -0.93 0.91 -32.18
CA MET A 138 -1.85 1.76 -32.96
C MET A 138 -1.16 2.99 -33.55
N LYS A 139 -0.31 3.67 -32.77
CA LYS A 139 0.44 4.84 -33.25
C LYS A 139 1.35 4.48 -34.42
N ALA A 140 2.06 3.34 -34.35
CA ALA A 140 2.93 2.88 -35.42
C ALA A 140 2.15 2.66 -36.73
N VAL A 141 1.02 1.95 -36.66
CA VAL A 141 0.15 1.74 -37.83
C VAL A 141 -0.38 3.07 -38.38
N SER A 142 -0.78 3.99 -37.50
CA SER A 142 -1.28 5.31 -37.92
C SER A 142 -0.21 6.15 -38.64
N ALA A 143 1.06 6.01 -38.27
CA ALA A 143 2.18 6.69 -38.90
C ALA A 143 2.46 6.14 -40.30
N GLU A 144 2.45 4.82 -40.46
CA GLU A 144 2.60 4.14 -41.76
C GLU A 144 1.46 4.53 -42.72
N LEU A 145 0.22 4.50 -42.23
CA LEU A 145 -0.93 4.96 -42.98
C LEU A 145 -0.72 6.42 -43.42
N LYS A 146 -0.33 7.31 -42.51
CA LYS A 146 -0.08 8.72 -42.82
C LYS A 146 0.98 8.91 -43.90
N GLN A 147 2.08 8.15 -43.85
CA GLN A 147 3.11 8.18 -44.91
C GLN A 147 2.55 7.74 -46.26
N LEU A 148 1.75 6.67 -46.28
CA LEU A 148 1.06 6.25 -47.49
C LEU A 148 0.17 7.38 -48.05
N PHE A 149 -0.56 8.12 -47.21
CA PHE A 149 -1.36 9.27 -47.65
C PHE A 149 -0.55 10.43 -48.20
N GLU A 150 0.58 10.73 -47.58
CA GLU A 150 1.46 11.81 -48.02
C GLU A 150 2.10 11.52 -49.38
N SER A 151 2.20 10.25 -49.78
CA SER A 151 2.66 9.84 -51.11
C SER A 151 1.67 10.16 -52.25
N PHE A 152 0.38 10.38 -51.94
CA PHE A 152 -0.64 10.72 -52.92
C PHE A 152 -0.81 12.23 -53.12
N SER A 153 -1.31 12.60 -54.30
CA SER A 153 -1.56 14.02 -54.64
C SER A 153 -2.55 14.65 -53.65
N VAL A 154 -2.41 15.95 -53.36
CA VAL A 154 -3.31 16.68 -52.44
C VAL A 154 -4.79 16.54 -52.83
N LYS A 155 -5.07 16.44 -54.13
CA LYS A 155 -6.42 16.25 -54.69
C LYS A 155 -7.02 14.85 -54.43
N GLU A 156 -6.18 13.88 -54.08
CA GLU A 156 -6.56 12.47 -53.82
C GLU A 156 -6.63 12.17 -52.31
N ARG A 157 -6.24 13.11 -51.43
CA ARG A 157 -6.42 13.02 -49.97
C ARG A 157 -7.88 13.25 -49.61
N LEU A 158 -8.71 12.24 -49.86
CA LEU A 158 -10.15 12.31 -49.65
C LEU A 158 -10.52 12.16 -48.16
N PHE A 159 -9.71 11.43 -47.38
CA PHE A 159 -9.99 11.15 -45.97
C PHE A 159 -8.75 10.91 -45.12
N ASP A 160 -8.93 11.04 -43.80
CA ASP A 160 -7.95 10.69 -42.78
C ASP A 160 -8.21 9.28 -42.24
N PHE A 161 -7.36 8.32 -42.63
CA PHE A 161 -7.43 6.93 -42.20
C PHE A 161 -6.71 6.69 -40.86
N THR A 162 -6.08 7.69 -40.24
CA THR A 162 -5.52 7.48 -38.90
C THR A 162 -6.61 7.04 -37.90
N LYS A 163 -7.86 7.45 -38.15
CA LYS A 163 -9.04 7.10 -37.36
C LYS A 163 -9.59 5.68 -37.59
N ILE A 164 -9.11 4.95 -38.60
CA ILE A 164 -9.56 3.56 -38.80
C ILE A 164 -8.87 2.60 -37.84
N VAL A 165 -7.71 2.97 -37.29
CA VAL A 165 -6.94 2.12 -36.39
C VAL A 165 -7.59 2.10 -35.01
N ASN A 166 -7.81 0.90 -34.47
CA ASN A 166 -8.33 0.67 -33.13
C ASN A 166 -7.60 -0.53 -32.49
N GLY A 167 -7.87 -0.75 -31.20
CA GLY A 167 -7.20 -1.79 -30.41
C GLY A 167 -7.45 -3.21 -30.91
N SER A 168 -8.46 -3.47 -31.74
CA SER A 168 -8.78 -4.80 -32.25
C SER A 168 -8.30 -5.06 -33.68
N ASN A 169 -7.94 -4.04 -34.46
CA ASN A 169 -7.57 -4.20 -35.87
C ASN A 169 -6.10 -3.93 -36.20
N PHE A 170 -5.35 -3.24 -35.34
CA PHE A 170 -3.98 -2.80 -35.66
C PHE A 170 -2.99 -3.95 -35.91
N LYS A 171 -3.29 -5.16 -35.43
CA LYS A 171 -2.50 -6.39 -35.69
C LYS A 171 -3.04 -7.27 -36.82
N CYS A 172 -4.22 -6.95 -37.33
CA CYS A 172 -4.98 -7.82 -38.21
C CYS A 172 -5.09 -7.20 -39.60
N PRO A 173 -4.31 -7.67 -40.60
CA PRO A 173 -4.32 -7.11 -41.95
C PRO A 173 -5.71 -7.02 -42.56
N THR A 174 -6.49 -8.10 -42.40
CA THR A 174 -7.85 -8.23 -42.95
C THR A 174 -8.83 -7.26 -42.30
N ALA A 175 -8.74 -7.08 -40.97
CA ALA A 175 -9.59 -6.14 -40.23
C ALA A 175 -9.24 -4.69 -40.55
N LEU A 176 -7.94 -4.37 -40.65
CA LEU A 176 -7.46 -3.04 -41.03
C LEU A 176 -7.91 -2.69 -42.45
N HIS A 177 -7.76 -3.63 -43.39
CA HIS A 177 -8.21 -3.50 -44.77
C HIS A 177 -9.73 -3.32 -44.87
N LYS A 178 -10.51 -4.12 -44.12
CA LYS A 178 -11.97 -3.98 -44.08
C LYS A 178 -12.40 -2.59 -43.59
N SER A 179 -11.80 -2.10 -42.49
CA SER A 179 -12.08 -0.75 -41.99
C SER A 179 -11.69 0.33 -43.00
N ALA A 180 -10.60 0.14 -43.75
CA ALA A 180 -10.22 1.04 -44.83
C ALA A 180 -11.21 1.00 -46.00
N MET A 181 -11.66 -0.19 -46.42
CA MET A 181 -12.66 -0.34 -47.48
C MET A 181 -13.99 0.33 -47.11
N GLU A 182 -14.48 0.13 -45.89
CA GLU A 182 -15.71 0.76 -45.39
C GLU A 182 -15.63 2.29 -45.39
N LEU A 183 -14.46 2.85 -45.13
CA LEU A 183 -14.25 4.28 -45.21
C LEU A 183 -14.13 4.75 -46.68
N ALA A 184 -13.44 3.98 -47.51
CA ALA A 184 -13.20 4.28 -48.90
C ALA A 184 -14.47 4.21 -49.77
N THR A 185 -15.44 3.34 -49.48
CA THR A 185 -16.70 3.23 -50.25
C THR A 185 -17.51 4.53 -50.30
N LYS A 186 -17.25 5.48 -49.38
CA LYS A 186 -17.88 6.81 -49.39
C LYS A 186 -17.41 7.72 -50.52
N SER A 187 -16.24 7.47 -51.11
CA SER A 187 -15.72 8.27 -52.24
C SER A 187 -15.11 7.47 -53.38
N CYS A 188 -14.73 6.21 -53.15
CA CYS A 188 -14.24 5.30 -54.17
C CYS A 188 -15.40 4.49 -54.73
N ASN A 189 -15.67 4.64 -56.03
CA ASN A 189 -16.62 3.78 -56.73
C ASN A 189 -15.90 2.52 -57.25
N PHE A 190 -15.92 1.46 -56.46
CA PHE A 190 -15.21 0.20 -56.77
C PHE A 190 -15.85 -0.66 -57.88
N GLY A 191 -17.07 -0.31 -58.32
CA GLY A 191 -17.86 -1.10 -59.28
C GLY A 191 -18.51 -0.29 -60.42
N GLY A 192 -18.20 1.00 -60.56
CA GLY A 192 -18.78 1.86 -61.61
C GLY A 192 -18.01 1.84 -62.93
N PRO A 193 -18.64 2.22 -64.06
CA PRO A 193 -17.97 2.40 -65.34
C PRO A 193 -17.14 3.70 -65.28
N GLY A 194 -15.86 3.58 -64.90
CA GLY A 194 -14.93 4.72 -64.82
C GLY A 194 -13.54 4.30 -64.35
N SER A 195 -12.54 5.14 -64.61
CA SER A 195 -11.17 4.91 -64.13
C SER A 195 -11.12 5.12 -62.62
N THR A 196 -10.89 4.05 -61.85
CA THR A 196 -10.74 4.11 -60.40
C THR A 196 -9.48 4.93 -60.05
N PRO A 197 -9.57 5.96 -59.17
CA PRO A 197 -8.40 6.71 -58.75
C PRO A 197 -7.29 5.80 -58.23
N SER A 198 -6.02 6.17 -58.47
CA SER A 198 -4.85 5.39 -58.05
C SER A 198 -4.91 5.04 -56.55
N PHE A 199 -5.35 6.00 -55.75
CA PHE A 199 -5.62 5.86 -54.33
C PHE A 199 -6.61 4.73 -54.01
N CYS A 200 -7.76 4.69 -54.69
CA CYS A 200 -8.79 3.68 -54.48
C CYS A 200 -8.31 2.28 -54.91
N ASN A 201 -7.54 2.17 -55.99
CA ASN A 201 -6.93 0.90 -56.40
C ASN A 201 -5.93 0.37 -55.37
N THR A 202 -5.18 1.27 -54.73
CA THR A 202 -4.22 0.92 -53.66
C THR A 202 -4.94 0.34 -52.45
N ILE A 203 -6.09 0.90 -52.06
CA ILE A 203 -6.91 0.33 -50.99
C ILE A 203 -7.46 -1.03 -51.39
N LYS A 204 -8.12 -1.13 -52.55
CA LYS A 204 -8.77 -2.36 -53.02
C LYS A 204 -7.83 -3.57 -53.10
N ASN A 205 -6.61 -3.35 -53.55
CA ASN A 205 -5.61 -4.40 -53.74
C ASN A 205 -4.61 -4.50 -52.58
N GLY A 206 -4.75 -3.64 -51.56
CA GLY A 206 -3.74 -3.45 -50.53
C GLY A 206 -3.73 -4.49 -49.42
N GLU A 207 -4.75 -5.35 -49.31
CA GLU A 207 -4.92 -6.31 -48.22
C GLU A 207 -3.66 -7.14 -47.95
N ASN A 208 -3.10 -7.75 -49.00
CA ASN A 208 -1.96 -8.66 -48.90
C ASN A 208 -0.59 -7.97 -49.02
N PHE A 209 -0.57 -6.66 -49.26
CA PHE A 209 0.66 -5.88 -49.45
C PHE A 209 0.74 -4.80 -48.37
N ALA A 210 0.23 -3.60 -48.66
CA ALA A 210 0.31 -2.45 -47.77
C ALA A 210 -0.29 -2.72 -46.38
N PHE A 211 -1.51 -3.26 -46.30
CA PHE A 211 -2.19 -3.51 -45.02
C PHE A 211 -1.55 -4.64 -44.20
N LYS A 212 -0.91 -5.59 -44.89
CA LYS A 212 -0.11 -6.63 -44.24
C LYS A 212 1.14 -6.05 -43.60
N ASP A 213 1.85 -5.20 -44.31
CA ASP A 213 3.06 -4.55 -43.79
C ASP A 213 2.74 -3.63 -42.62
N PHE A 214 1.66 -2.84 -42.73
CA PHE A 214 1.21 -1.97 -41.64
C PHE A 214 0.84 -2.77 -40.39
N ALA A 215 0.07 -3.85 -40.55
CA ALA A 215 -0.30 -4.71 -39.43
C ALA A 215 0.92 -5.40 -38.80
N ASN A 216 1.92 -5.79 -39.60
CA ASN A 216 3.18 -6.34 -39.10
C ASN A 216 3.96 -5.30 -38.29
N VAL A 217 4.04 -4.05 -38.74
CA VAL A 217 4.66 -2.95 -37.99
C VAL A 217 3.93 -2.72 -36.66
N GLY A 218 2.59 -2.73 -36.68
CA GLY A 218 1.77 -2.63 -35.47
C GLY A 218 2.00 -3.78 -34.48
N ALA A 219 2.03 -5.01 -34.98
CA ALA A 219 2.25 -6.22 -34.18
C ALA A 219 3.66 -6.25 -33.57
N THR A 220 4.70 -5.99 -34.38
CA THR A 220 6.09 -5.98 -33.91
C THR A 220 6.35 -4.86 -32.89
N THR A 221 5.79 -3.67 -33.12
CA THR A 221 5.89 -2.56 -32.16
C THR A 221 5.18 -2.91 -30.86
N TYR A 222 4.00 -3.52 -30.94
CA TYR A 222 3.28 -4.00 -29.77
C TYR A 222 4.09 -5.03 -28.99
N ASP A 223 4.59 -6.08 -29.65
CA ASP A 223 5.28 -7.19 -28.95
C ASP A 223 6.53 -6.67 -28.24
N LYS A 224 7.31 -5.82 -28.92
CA LYS A 224 8.49 -5.17 -28.34
C LYS A 224 8.15 -4.26 -27.15
N THR A 225 7.09 -3.47 -27.28
CA THR A 225 6.64 -2.56 -26.22
C THR A 225 6.10 -3.35 -25.04
N LEU A 226 5.33 -4.40 -25.30
CA LEU A 226 4.77 -5.27 -24.29
C LEU A 226 5.87 -5.94 -23.48
N GLU A 227 6.88 -6.52 -24.13
CA GLU A 227 8.02 -7.16 -23.45
C GLU A 227 8.76 -6.18 -22.53
N THR A 228 9.07 -4.99 -23.07
CA THR A 228 9.81 -3.95 -22.34
C THR A 228 9.00 -3.41 -21.15
N GLN A 229 7.72 -3.07 -21.38
CA GLN A 229 6.86 -2.48 -20.36
C GLN A 229 6.43 -3.51 -19.32
N THR A 230 6.17 -4.76 -19.71
CA THR A 230 5.83 -5.83 -18.76
C THR A 230 6.95 -5.98 -17.76
N THR A 231 8.20 -6.13 -18.22
CA THR A 231 9.37 -6.27 -17.33
C THR A 231 9.53 -5.06 -16.40
N THR A 232 9.50 -3.85 -16.97
CA THR A 232 9.69 -2.60 -16.21
C THR A 232 8.61 -2.40 -15.15
N LEU A 233 7.34 -2.60 -15.51
CA LEU A 233 6.21 -2.42 -14.61
C LEU A 233 6.12 -3.56 -13.58
N THR A 234 6.44 -4.80 -13.94
CA THR A 234 6.48 -5.89 -12.96
C THR A 234 7.54 -5.62 -11.91
N ASP A 235 8.73 -5.20 -12.30
CA ASP A 235 9.82 -4.92 -11.35
C ASP A 235 9.45 -3.74 -10.43
N THR A 236 8.85 -2.69 -11.00
CA THR A 236 8.43 -1.51 -10.24
C THR A 236 7.33 -1.85 -9.22
N LYS A 237 6.28 -2.57 -9.64
CA LYS A 237 5.13 -2.87 -8.78
C LYS A 237 5.47 -3.95 -7.74
N VAL A 238 6.25 -4.98 -8.13
CA VAL A 238 6.77 -5.98 -7.19
C VAL A 238 7.72 -5.33 -6.19
N GLY A 239 8.64 -4.49 -6.64
CA GLY A 239 9.56 -3.76 -5.77
C GLY A 239 8.83 -2.89 -4.74
N ALA A 240 7.72 -2.25 -5.13
CA ALA A 240 6.87 -1.48 -4.19
C ALA A 240 6.24 -2.38 -3.12
N VAL A 241 5.75 -3.57 -3.49
CA VAL A 241 5.21 -4.55 -2.53
C VAL A 241 6.29 -5.05 -1.59
N GLU A 242 7.47 -5.39 -2.11
CA GLU A 242 8.59 -5.88 -1.32
C GLU A 242 9.15 -4.82 -0.35
N ALA A 243 9.28 -3.56 -0.79
CA ALA A 243 9.70 -2.46 0.07
C ALA A 243 8.71 -2.23 1.22
N THR A 244 7.41 -2.31 0.94
CA THR A 244 6.36 -2.20 1.96
C THR A 244 6.43 -3.38 2.95
N TYR A 245 6.63 -4.60 2.46
CA TYR A 245 6.80 -5.77 3.32
C TYR A 245 8.05 -5.67 4.20
N GLY A 246 9.18 -5.20 3.65
CA GLY A 246 10.43 -5.00 4.39
C GLY A 246 10.28 -4.00 5.54
N SER A 247 9.52 -2.93 5.35
CA SER A 247 9.24 -1.96 6.43
C SER A 247 8.35 -2.56 7.53
N CYS A 248 7.34 -3.37 7.17
CA CYS A 248 6.52 -4.08 8.15
C CYS A 248 7.34 -5.10 8.95
N GLN A 249 8.20 -5.88 8.28
CA GLN A 249 9.02 -6.90 8.93
C GLN A 249 10.03 -6.29 9.91
N THR A 250 10.67 -5.18 9.54
CA THR A 250 11.59 -4.45 10.43
C THR A 250 10.88 -3.91 11.66
N ALA A 251 9.67 -3.34 11.50
CA ALA A 251 8.85 -2.88 12.62
C ALA A 251 8.45 -4.02 13.57
N ILE A 252 8.06 -5.18 13.04
CA ILE A 252 7.73 -6.38 13.83
C ILE A 252 8.96 -6.87 14.59
N THR A 253 10.11 -6.97 13.91
CA THR A 253 11.37 -7.41 14.51
C THR A 253 11.79 -6.47 15.65
N ALA A 254 11.68 -5.16 15.47
CA ALA A 254 11.97 -4.17 16.51
C ALA A 254 11.04 -4.33 17.72
N SER A 255 9.75 -4.59 17.50
CA SER A 255 8.78 -4.85 18.57
C SER A 255 9.11 -6.11 19.38
N ILE A 256 9.50 -7.20 18.70
CA ILE A 256 9.94 -8.45 19.35
C ILE A 256 11.17 -8.21 20.22
N ILE A 257 12.17 -7.49 19.70
CA ILE A 257 13.38 -7.14 20.45
C ILE A 257 13.03 -6.33 21.71
N ALA A 258 12.13 -5.35 21.59
CA ALA A 258 11.68 -4.56 22.74
C ALA A 258 11.00 -5.42 23.81
N ILE A 259 10.12 -6.34 23.42
CA ILE A 259 9.45 -7.28 24.36
C ILE A 259 10.49 -8.16 25.07
N VAL A 260 11.47 -8.70 24.36
CA VAL A 260 12.54 -9.54 24.94
C VAL A 260 13.37 -8.76 25.96
N ILE A 261 13.70 -7.49 25.69
CA ILE A 261 14.42 -6.63 26.64
C ILE A 261 13.60 -6.40 27.92
N ILE A 262 12.29 -6.14 27.79
CA ILE A 262 11.39 -5.95 28.95
C ILE A 262 11.36 -7.22 29.81
N ILE A 263 11.24 -8.41 29.19
CA ILE A 263 11.24 -9.69 29.90
C ILE A 263 12.58 -9.90 30.64
N LEU A 264 13.72 -9.63 29.99
CA LEU A 264 15.04 -9.76 30.60
C LEU A 264 15.19 -8.85 31.84
N VAL A 265 14.75 -7.59 31.74
CA VAL A 265 14.75 -6.65 32.89
C VAL A 265 13.88 -7.17 34.02
N MET A 266 12.66 -7.66 33.73
CA MET A 266 11.79 -8.25 34.74
C MET A 266 12.43 -9.46 35.43
N VAL A 267 13.10 -10.33 34.68
CA VAL A 267 13.82 -11.49 35.23
C VAL A 267 14.99 -11.07 36.13
N ILE A 268 15.76 -10.05 35.74
CA ILE A 268 16.86 -9.51 36.56
C ILE A 268 16.33 -8.93 37.87
N ILE A 269 15.32 -8.06 37.79
CA ILE A 269 14.67 -7.46 38.98
C ILE A 269 14.11 -8.57 39.88
N TYR A 270 13.42 -9.56 39.29
CA TYR A 270 12.90 -10.71 40.02
C TYR A 270 14.02 -11.49 40.74
N LYS A 271 15.15 -11.77 40.07
CA LYS A 271 16.30 -12.46 40.71
C LYS A 271 16.89 -11.63 41.85
N ILE A 272 17.02 -10.31 41.69
CA ILE A 272 17.52 -9.41 42.75
C ILE A 272 16.55 -9.42 43.95
N LEU A 273 15.25 -9.27 43.72
CA LEU A 273 14.24 -9.28 44.77
C LEU A 273 14.17 -10.63 45.48
N ARG A 274 14.23 -11.74 44.74
CA ARG A 274 14.26 -13.10 45.30
C ARG A 274 15.51 -13.33 46.14
N TYR A 275 16.67 -12.88 45.66
CA TYR A 275 17.92 -12.95 46.41
C TYR A 275 17.84 -12.17 47.73
N ARG A 276 17.31 -10.93 47.69
CA ARG A 276 17.10 -10.10 48.89
C ARG A 276 16.14 -10.74 49.89
N ARG A 277 15.02 -11.32 49.43
CA ARG A 277 14.06 -12.04 50.30
C ARG A 277 14.73 -13.23 51.00
N LYS A 278 15.47 -14.07 50.27
CA LYS A 278 16.20 -15.21 50.87
C LYS A 278 17.22 -14.74 51.92
N LYS A 279 17.99 -13.67 51.64
CA LYS A 279 18.96 -13.13 52.61
C LYS A 279 18.27 -12.60 53.88
N LYS A 280 17.12 -11.93 53.75
CA LYS A 280 16.35 -11.43 54.90
C LYS A 280 15.83 -12.58 55.78
N MET A 281 15.35 -13.67 55.18
CA MET A 281 14.88 -14.85 55.93
C MET A 281 16.02 -15.56 56.67
N LYS A 282 17.20 -15.73 56.03
CA LYS A 282 18.38 -16.30 56.69
C LYS A 282 18.80 -15.50 57.92
N LYS A 283 18.80 -14.16 57.82
CA LYS A 283 19.10 -13.28 58.97
C LYS A 283 18.09 -13.45 60.11
N LYS A 284 16.78 -13.51 59.80
CA LYS A 284 15.74 -13.71 60.82
C LYS A 284 15.91 -15.03 61.60
N LEU A 285 16.24 -16.12 60.91
CA LEU A 285 16.50 -17.42 61.54
C LEU A 285 17.69 -17.37 62.53
N GLN A 286 18.74 -16.61 62.21
CA GLN A 286 19.88 -16.44 63.12
C GLN A 286 19.50 -15.64 64.37
N TYR A 287 18.68 -14.60 64.24
CA TYR A 287 18.22 -13.82 65.41
C TYR A 287 17.28 -14.60 66.33
N ILE A 288 16.41 -15.46 65.78
CA ILE A 288 15.52 -16.30 66.60
C ILE A 288 16.35 -17.28 67.45
N LYS A 289 17.35 -17.93 66.85
CA LYS A 289 18.24 -18.85 67.58
C LYS A 289 19.00 -18.18 68.73
N LEU A 290 19.44 -16.93 68.56
CA LEU A 290 20.15 -16.17 69.60
C LEU A 290 19.27 -15.71 70.77
N LEU A 291 17.93 -15.76 70.63
CA LEU A 291 16.99 -15.39 71.69
C LEU A 291 16.49 -16.59 72.50
N GLU A 292 16.76 -17.80 72.02
CA GLU A 292 16.33 -19.07 72.63
C GLU A 292 17.42 -19.67 73.54
N GLU A 293 18.67 -19.18 73.42
CA GLU A 293 19.78 -19.37 74.37
C GLU A 293 19.77 -18.27 75.44
#